data_AF-A0A8B9F164-F1
#
_entry.id   AF-A0A8B9F164-F1
#
_cell.length_a   1.000
_cell.length_b   1.000
_cell.length_c   1.000
_cell.angle_alpha   90.00
_cell.angle_beta   90.00
_cell.angle_gamma   90.00
#
_symmetry.space_group_name_H-M   'P 1'
#
loop_
_entity.id
_entity.type
_entity.pdbx_description
1 polymer ?
#
loop_
_entity_poly.entity_id
_entity_poly.type
_entity_poly.pdbx_seq_one_letter_code
_entity_poly.pdbx_strand_id
1 'polypeptide(L)'
;MKFEDLFLEIGGFGRFQILVLFILCLPRINLPMHFLLHNFLAATPPHHCAIPPQEAFENLTTEEVLLISIPRDPDGTFRSCEMFSQPQFQLLLNSSLQPENSSTTQHCQHGWVYDHSQFTSTIATQWDLVCEQRGLNQATATFFFIGVTIGAVIFGYLSDRFDPFQDVPPELQFHKGRAGRGLEQPGLVEGVPARGRGEDPLSLARGGKHGAPTGALSSRTRWVPESARWLIVELGKAKAPACGGFPKSTAAELSPPFHLPQALRKMATDKKPGGSYSYISLFRTPVLRKISLCSGAVWFGVAFSYYGMSMNLTGFGLNMYLSQFVFGVIEIPAKIIMYVLVNRVGRRQSQAWSLILTGLCIGANIIIPKPFTSLRSIVAIMGKGFSESAFTTVFLYTSELYPTVLRQNGMGYTSFVARLGGALAPLVFLLDEVWRSLPEVTYCGVAVCCGSVAFLLPETLNVCLPEGIEDVEKTHAPETTV
;
A
#
# COMPACT_ATOMS: atom_id res chain seq x y z
N MET A 1 -31.62 10.14 16.15
CA MET A 1 -30.57 10.93 15.47
C MET A 1 -29.46 10.00 15.06
N LYS A 2 -29.11 10.00 13.77
CA LYS A 2 -27.91 9.35 13.25
C LYS A 2 -26.69 10.18 13.66
N PHE A 3 -25.51 9.56 13.73
CA PHE A 3 -24.27 10.27 14.08
C PHE A 3 -23.94 11.41 13.09
N GLU A 4 -24.45 11.31 11.86
CA GLU A 4 -24.34 12.34 10.82
C GLU A 4 -25.12 13.61 11.18
N ASP A 5 -26.30 13.47 11.82
CA ASP A 5 -27.10 14.60 12.29
C ASP A 5 -26.36 15.37 13.39
N LEU A 6 -25.56 14.67 14.19
CA LEU A 6 -24.68 15.25 15.21
C LEU A 6 -23.67 16.22 14.59
N PHE A 7 -23.02 15.83 13.48
CA PHE A 7 -22.02 16.68 12.85
C PHE A 7 -22.63 17.95 12.24
N LEU A 8 -23.85 17.85 11.72
CA LEU A 8 -24.59 19.03 11.25
C LEU A 8 -24.90 19.99 12.41
N GLU A 9 -25.23 19.45 13.58
CA GLU A 9 -25.55 20.22 14.78
C GLU A 9 -24.33 20.83 15.48
N ILE A 10 -23.14 20.20 15.36
CA ILE A 10 -21.87 20.67 15.95
C ILE A 10 -21.11 21.64 15.00
N GLY A 11 -21.67 22.00 13.85
CA GLY A 11 -21.11 23.04 12.96
C GLY A 11 -20.38 22.53 11.70
N GLY A 12 -20.64 21.29 11.28
CA GLY A 12 -20.23 20.76 9.98
C GLY A 12 -18.71 20.66 9.76
N PHE A 13 -18.30 20.69 8.49
CA PHE A 13 -16.92 20.48 8.06
C PHE A 13 -16.06 21.75 8.26
N GLY A 14 -15.56 21.94 9.48
CA GLY A 14 -14.82 23.15 9.88
C GLY A 14 -13.38 23.23 9.33
N ARG A 15 -12.78 24.43 9.41
CA ARG A 15 -11.39 24.69 8.98
C ARG A 15 -10.35 23.77 9.62
N PHE A 16 -10.58 23.36 10.87
CA PHE A 16 -9.73 22.42 11.58
C PHE A 16 -9.75 21.01 10.96
N GLN A 17 -10.93 20.51 10.57
CA GLN A 17 -11.05 19.21 9.91
C GLN A 17 -10.40 19.22 8.52
N ILE A 18 -10.52 20.34 7.78
CA ILE A 18 -9.84 20.56 6.50
C ILE A 18 -8.31 20.54 6.71
N LEU A 19 -7.81 21.22 7.74
CA LEU A 19 -6.39 21.23 8.06
C LEU A 19 -5.87 19.83 8.42
N VAL A 20 -6.60 19.08 9.25
CA VAL A 20 -6.25 17.68 9.59
C VAL A 20 -6.25 16.80 8.35
N LEU A 21 -7.28 16.91 7.48
CA LEU A 21 -7.33 16.17 6.23
C LEU A 21 -6.12 16.50 5.34
N PHE A 22 -5.77 17.78 5.21
CA PHE A 22 -4.61 18.23 4.43
C PHE A 22 -3.30 17.66 4.99
N ILE A 23 -3.10 17.71 6.31
CA ILE A 23 -1.92 17.15 6.98
C ILE A 23 -1.83 15.63 6.76
N LEU A 24 -2.97 14.90 6.77
CA LEU A 24 -3.02 13.46 6.51
C LEU A 24 -2.77 13.12 5.03
N CYS A 25 -3.10 14.01 4.09
CA CYS A 25 -2.84 13.83 2.67
C CYS A 25 -1.35 13.93 2.30
N LEU A 26 -0.57 14.80 2.96
CA LEU A 26 0.86 14.98 2.65
C LEU A 26 1.70 13.69 2.70
N PRO A 27 1.66 12.86 3.77
CA PRO A 27 2.40 11.61 3.80
C PRO A 27 1.84 10.58 2.80
N ARG A 28 0.56 10.66 2.45
CA ARG A 28 -0.07 9.75 1.48
C ARG A 28 0.40 9.99 0.04
N ILE A 29 0.81 11.21 -0.31
CA ILE A 29 1.36 11.51 -1.64
C ILE A 29 2.75 10.89 -1.84
N ASN A 30 3.56 10.81 -0.79
CA ASN A 30 4.91 10.25 -0.87
C ASN A 30 4.91 8.74 -1.10
N LEU A 31 3.89 8.04 -0.59
CA LEU A 31 3.86 6.58 -0.61
C LEU A 31 3.82 5.99 -2.03
N PRO A 32 2.91 6.39 -2.94
CA PRO A 32 2.93 5.94 -4.34
C PRO A 32 4.23 6.25 -5.09
N MET A 33 4.88 7.38 -4.78
CA MET A 33 6.15 7.75 -5.41
C MET A 33 7.24 6.72 -5.10
N HIS A 34 7.29 6.21 -3.88
CA HIS A 34 8.23 5.13 -3.51
C HIS A 34 7.91 3.81 -4.20
N PHE A 35 6.63 3.46 -4.37
CA PHE A 35 6.25 2.24 -5.10
C PHE A 35 6.63 2.32 -6.59
N LEU A 36 6.39 3.47 -7.24
CA LEU A 36 6.72 3.66 -8.65
C LEU A 36 8.22 3.80 -8.91
N LEU A 37 8.96 4.39 -7.96
CA LEU A 37 10.41 4.57 -8.07
C LEU A 37 11.14 3.24 -8.32
N HIS A 38 10.65 2.14 -7.74
CA HIS A 38 11.25 0.83 -7.92
C HIS A 38 11.34 0.40 -9.40
N ASN A 39 10.32 0.71 -10.22
CA ASN A 39 10.32 0.38 -11.64
C ASN A 39 11.48 1.06 -12.40
N PHE A 40 11.88 2.26 -11.98
CA PHE A 40 12.98 3.00 -12.59
C PHE A 40 14.34 2.55 -12.03
N LEU A 41 14.42 2.25 -10.73
CA LEU A 41 15.65 1.78 -10.10
C LEU A 41 16.05 0.37 -10.56
N ALA A 42 15.08 -0.51 -10.80
CA ALA A 42 15.30 -1.88 -11.26
C ALA A 42 15.25 -2.02 -12.80
N ALA A 43 15.17 -0.91 -13.54
CA ALA A 43 15.17 -0.95 -15.00
C ALA A 43 16.48 -1.54 -15.53
N THR A 44 16.38 -2.39 -16.55
CA THR A 44 17.55 -2.95 -17.25
C THR A 44 17.74 -2.17 -18.54
N PRO A 45 18.76 -1.30 -18.64
CA PRO A 45 19.04 -0.63 -19.90
C PRO A 45 19.51 -1.64 -20.95
N PRO A 46 19.41 -1.29 -22.25
CA PRO A 46 20.04 -2.07 -23.32
C PRO A 46 21.52 -2.29 -23.00
N HIS A 47 21.96 -3.53 -23.11
CA HIS A 47 23.32 -3.94 -22.78
C HIS A 47 23.80 -5.00 -23.74
N HIS A 48 25.12 -5.15 -23.78
CA HIS A 48 25.81 -6.15 -24.58
C HIS A 48 27.04 -6.67 -23.83
N CYS A 49 27.56 -7.83 -24.24
CA CYS A 49 28.77 -8.38 -23.63
C CYS A 49 29.95 -7.42 -23.80
N ALA A 50 30.76 -7.25 -22.76
CA ALA A 50 32.03 -6.53 -22.87
C ALA A 50 33.02 -7.36 -23.73
N ILE A 51 33.62 -6.69 -24.71
CA ILE A 51 34.58 -7.31 -25.64
C ILE A 51 35.99 -6.88 -25.21
N PRO A 52 36.91 -7.82 -24.92
CA PRO A 52 38.27 -7.47 -24.56
C PRO A 52 38.98 -6.80 -25.76
N PRO A 53 39.79 -5.75 -25.52
CA PRO A 53 40.56 -5.12 -26.59
C PRO A 53 41.59 -6.11 -27.14
N GLN A 54 41.66 -6.20 -28.47
CA GLN A 54 42.55 -7.12 -29.19
C GLN A 54 43.22 -6.35 -30.34
N GLU A 55 44.48 -6.67 -30.66
CA GLU A 55 45.24 -5.98 -31.73
C GLU A 55 44.51 -6.02 -33.09
N ALA A 56 43.76 -7.10 -33.35
CA ALA A 56 42.95 -7.24 -34.56
C ALA A 56 41.78 -6.24 -34.66
N PHE A 57 41.42 -5.54 -33.57
CA PHE A 57 40.32 -4.58 -33.51
C PHE A 57 40.78 -3.12 -33.64
N GLU A 58 42.08 -2.81 -33.62
CA GLU A 58 42.58 -1.43 -33.66
C GLU A 58 42.17 -0.66 -34.93
N ASN A 59 41.99 -1.37 -36.03
CA ASN A 59 41.62 -0.79 -37.32
C ASN A 59 40.09 -0.79 -37.58
N LEU A 60 39.27 -1.29 -36.66
CA LEU A 60 37.82 -1.44 -36.83
C LEU A 60 37.05 -0.42 -35.99
N THR A 61 35.87 -0.02 -36.49
CA THR A 61 34.92 0.79 -35.74
C THR A 61 34.19 -0.04 -34.69
N THR A 62 33.66 0.62 -33.65
CA THR A 62 32.90 -0.04 -32.57
C THR A 62 31.71 -0.85 -33.11
N GLU A 63 31.04 -0.36 -34.16
CA GLU A 63 29.89 -1.07 -34.76
C GLU A 63 30.32 -2.35 -35.49
N GLU A 64 31.46 -2.32 -36.19
CA GLU A 64 32.04 -3.49 -36.86
C GLU A 64 32.51 -4.53 -35.83
N VAL A 65 33.13 -4.08 -34.73
CA VAL A 65 33.53 -4.95 -33.63
C VAL A 65 32.33 -5.64 -32.98
N LEU A 66 31.22 -4.92 -32.79
CA LEU A 66 29.97 -5.50 -32.29
C LEU A 66 29.37 -6.50 -33.29
N LEU A 67 29.41 -6.20 -34.59
CA LEU A 67 28.90 -7.09 -35.65
C LEU A 67 29.60 -8.45 -35.67
N ILE A 68 30.92 -8.47 -35.52
CA ILE A 68 31.71 -9.71 -35.58
C ILE A 68 31.72 -10.49 -34.26
N SER A 69 31.42 -9.83 -33.14
CA SER A 69 31.56 -10.42 -31.80
C SER A 69 30.24 -10.85 -31.17
N ILE A 70 29.11 -10.27 -31.60
CA ILE A 70 27.80 -10.49 -30.97
C ILE A 70 26.77 -10.95 -32.01
N PRO A 71 26.06 -12.07 -31.79
CA PRO A 71 25.03 -12.54 -32.69
C PRO A 71 23.82 -11.58 -32.73
N ARG A 72 23.14 -11.53 -33.88
CA ARG A 72 21.90 -10.76 -34.06
C ARG A 72 20.67 -11.65 -33.96
N ASP A 73 19.63 -11.12 -33.33
CA ASP A 73 18.29 -11.68 -33.37
C ASP A 73 17.63 -11.41 -34.74
N PRO A 74 16.59 -12.18 -35.12
CA PRO A 74 15.87 -12.00 -36.38
C PRO A 74 15.25 -10.60 -36.54
N ASP A 75 15.07 -9.86 -35.44
CA ASP A 75 14.59 -8.48 -35.42
C ASP A 75 15.68 -7.44 -35.74
N GLY A 76 16.93 -7.88 -35.96
CA GLY A 76 18.08 -7.04 -36.30
C GLY A 76 18.86 -6.48 -35.10
N THR A 77 18.37 -6.69 -33.89
CA THR A 77 19.03 -6.29 -32.63
C THR A 77 20.13 -7.27 -32.22
N PHE A 78 21.16 -6.79 -31.52
CA PHE A 78 22.19 -7.64 -30.94
C PHE A 78 21.64 -8.42 -29.73
N ARG A 79 22.03 -9.70 -29.58
CA ARG A 79 21.73 -10.47 -28.37
C ARG A 79 22.52 -9.92 -27.19
N SER A 80 21.83 -9.56 -26.11
CA SER A 80 22.45 -8.93 -24.94
C SER A 80 23.25 -9.88 -24.04
N CYS A 81 22.98 -11.19 -24.09
CA CYS A 81 23.49 -12.18 -23.12
C CYS A 81 24.44 -13.24 -23.71
N GLU A 82 24.67 -13.18 -25.01
CA GLU A 82 25.48 -14.16 -25.74
C GLU A 82 26.48 -13.44 -26.63
N MET A 83 27.65 -14.04 -26.81
CA MET A 83 28.69 -13.59 -27.74
C MET A 83 29.24 -14.77 -28.52
N PHE A 84 29.89 -14.51 -29.65
CA PHE A 84 30.64 -15.54 -30.35
C PHE A 84 31.89 -15.93 -29.55
N SER A 85 32.22 -17.23 -29.54
CA SER A 85 33.46 -17.74 -28.94
C SER A 85 34.72 -17.19 -29.62
N GLN A 86 34.63 -16.91 -30.92
CA GLN A 86 35.69 -16.27 -31.71
C GLN A 86 35.09 -15.21 -32.65
N PRO A 87 35.79 -14.08 -32.88
CA PRO A 87 35.28 -13.00 -33.74
C PRO A 87 35.11 -13.47 -35.20
N GLN A 88 33.94 -13.23 -35.75
CA GLN A 88 33.53 -13.69 -37.09
C GLN A 88 33.77 -12.60 -38.15
N PHE A 89 35.01 -12.43 -38.59
CA PHE A 89 35.36 -11.42 -39.61
C PHE A 89 34.62 -11.60 -40.96
N GLN A 90 34.12 -12.80 -41.26
CA GLN A 90 33.35 -13.08 -42.47
C GLN A 90 32.05 -12.25 -42.56
N LEU A 91 31.48 -11.85 -41.42
CA LEU A 91 30.27 -11.01 -41.37
C LEU A 91 30.49 -9.60 -41.93
N LEU A 92 31.74 -9.14 -42.00
CA LEU A 92 32.10 -7.86 -42.62
C LEU A 92 32.11 -7.93 -44.15
N LEU A 93 32.44 -9.09 -44.73
CA LEU A 93 32.49 -9.28 -46.18
C LEU A 93 31.12 -9.53 -46.81
N ASN A 94 30.20 -10.16 -46.09
CA ASN A 94 28.84 -10.39 -46.57
C ASN A 94 27.85 -10.51 -45.41
N SER A 95 27.12 -9.42 -45.13
CA SER A 95 26.18 -9.32 -44.00
C SER A 95 24.96 -10.25 -44.10
N SER A 96 24.84 -11.02 -45.19
CA SER A 96 23.74 -11.95 -45.47
C SER A 96 24.06 -13.43 -45.26
N LEU A 97 25.31 -13.78 -44.98
CA LEU A 97 25.69 -15.18 -44.70
C LEU A 97 25.34 -15.54 -43.25
N GLN A 98 24.52 -16.58 -43.08
CA GLN A 98 24.32 -17.20 -41.76
C GLN A 98 25.67 -17.64 -41.18
N PRO A 99 25.85 -17.56 -39.85
CA PRO A 99 27.03 -18.10 -39.20
C PRO A 99 27.23 -19.55 -39.64
N GLU A 100 28.45 -19.95 -40.00
CA GLU A 100 28.74 -21.37 -40.23
C GLU A 100 28.30 -22.19 -39.00
N ASN A 101 27.87 -23.43 -39.24
CA ASN A 101 27.45 -24.39 -38.20
C ASN A 101 28.52 -24.65 -37.09
N SER A 102 29.70 -24.05 -37.21
CA SER A 102 30.86 -24.08 -36.31
C SER A 102 31.00 -22.83 -35.41
N SER A 103 30.12 -21.82 -35.52
CA SER A 103 30.16 -20.65 -34.64
C SER A 103 29.53 -20.98 -33.28
N THR A 104 30.34 -21.47 -32.34
CA THR A 104 29.87 -21.73 -30.98
C THR A 104 29.58 -20.40 -30.29
N THR A 105 28.31 -20.13 -29.97
CA THR A 105 27.90 -19.03 -29.10
C THR A 105 28.19 -19.40 -27.64
N GLN A 106 28.64 -18.44 -26.86
CA GLN A 106 28.93 -18.59 -25.43
C GLN A 106 28.34 -17.43 -24.63
N HIS A 107 28.15 -17.63 -23.33
CA HIS A 107 27.76 -16.56 -22.41
C HIS A 107 28.88 -15.52 -22.25
N CYS A 108 28.51 -14.27 -21.95
CA CYS A 108 29.47 -13.18 -21.74
C CYS A 108 30.48 -13.55 -20.63
N GLN A 109 31.79 -13.52 -20.92
CA GLN A 109 32.83 -13.84 -19.94
C GLN A 109 33.48 -12.63 -19.27
N HIS A 110 33.46 -11.47 -19.93
CA HIS A 110 34.23 -10.28 -19.51
C HIS A 110 33.35 -9.17 -18.91
N GLY A 111 32.15 -9.51 -18.46
CA GLY A 111 31.15 -8.55 -17.97
C GLY A 111 30.29 -7.94 -19.09
N TRP A 112 29.66 -6.80 -18.78
CA TRP A 112 28.66 -6.16 -19.65
C TRP A 112 28.94 -4.67 -19.82
N VAL A 113 28.57 -4.15 -20.98
CA VAL A 113 28.56 -2.71 -21.28
C VAL A 113 27.12 -2.27 -21.45
N TYR A 114 26.73 -1.24 -20.70
CA TYR A 114 25.37 -0.72 -20.66
C TYR A 114 25.27 0.61 -21.41
N ASP A 115 24.13 0.83 -22.07
CA ASP A 115 23.81 2.14 -22.59
C ASP A 115 23.34 3.08 -21.46
N HIS A 116 24.12 4.14 -21.22
CA HIS A 116 23.86 5.15 -20.20
C HIS A 116 23.07 6.37 -20.72
N SER A 117 22.52 6.31 -21.94
CA SER A 117 21.74 7.39 -22.55
C SER A 117 20.48 7.77 -21.76
N GLN A 118 19.80 6.78 -21.18
CA GLN A 118 18.57 6.98 -20.39
C GLN A 118 18.81 6.94 -18.88
N PHE A 119 19.67 6.04 -18.41
CA PHE A 119 19.95 5.83 -16.99
C PHE A 119 21.44 5.91 -16.71
N THR A 120 21.83 6.82 -15.82
CA THR A 120 23.23 6.90 -15.37
C THR A 120 23.60 5.68 -14.51
N SER A 121 22.72 5.28 -13.59
CA SER A 121 22.91 4.08 -12.78
C SER A 121 21.56 3.49 -12.35
N THR A 122 21.49 2.17 -12.34
CA THR A 122 20.36 1.36 -11.88
C THR A 122 20.88 0.22 -11.01
N ILE A 123 19.97 -0.44 -10.28
CA ILE A 123 20.30 -1.66 -9.51
C ILE A 123 20.89 -2.72 -10.44
N ALA A 124 20.34 -2.86 -11.65
CA ALA A 124 20.87 -3.80 -12.63
C ALA A 124 22.31 -3.48 -13.05
N THR A 125 22.63 -2.21 -13.32
CA THR A 125 23.98 -1.80 -13.78
C THR A 125 25.01 -1.71 -12.67
N GLN A 126 24.60 -1.50 -11.42
CA GLN A 126 25.53 -1.39 -10.28
C GLN A 126 26.02 -2.75 -9.78
N TRP A 127 25.16 -3.77 -9.85
CA TRP A 127 25.45 -5.12 -9.35
C TRP A 127 25.47 -6.18 -10.47
N ASP A 128 25.49 -5.75 -11.74
CA ASP A 128 25.48 -6.63 -12.92
C ASP A 128 24.39 -7.73 -12.88
N LEU A 129 23.18 -7.35 -12.47
CA LEU A 129 22.04 -8.26 -12.31
C LEU A 129 21.29 -8.48 -13.63
N VAL A 130 22.02 -8.92 -14.65
CA VAL A 130 21.49 -9.19 -16.00
C VAL A 130 21.66 -10.67 -16.37
N CYS A 131 20.97 -11.09 -17.44
CA CYS A 131 21.04 -12.45 -17.98
C CYS A 131 20.76 -13.52 -16.91
N GLU A 132 21.76 -14.32 -16.50
CA GLU A 132 21.62 -15.36 -15.48
C GLU A 132 21.14 -14.82 -14.11
N GLN A 133 21.49 -13.58 -13.77
CA GLN A 133 21.11 -12.94 -12.50
C GLN A 133 19.86 -12.07 -12.61
N ARG A 134 19.13 -12.11 -13.73
CA ARG A 134 17.89 -11.35 -13.94
C ARG A 134 16.86 -11.59 -12.83
N GLY A 135 16.82 -12.82 -12.31
CA GLY A 135 15.94 -13.18 -11.20
C GLY A 135 16.20 -12.41 -9.91
N LEU A 136 17.45 -12.06 -9.65
CA LEU A 136 17.82 -11.29 -8.46
C LEU A 136 17.35 -9.83 -8.59
N ASN A 137 17.42 -9.25 -9.79
CA ASN A 137 16.87 -7.93 -10.05
C ASN A 137 15.35 -7.90 -9.80
N GLN A 138 14.62 -8.92 -10.29
CA GLN A 138 13.18 -9.05 -10.05
C GLN A 138 12.83 -9.30 -8.57
N ALA A 139 13.65 -10.06 -7.85
CA ALA A 139 13.48 -10.31 -6.42
C ALA A 139 13.64 -9.03 -5.56
N THR A 140 14.30 -7.99 -6.06
CA THR A 140 14.43 -6.71 -5.35
C THR A 140 13.07 -6.07 -5.04
N ALA A 141 12.10 -6.22 -5.95
CA ALA A 141 10.72 -5.80 -5.73
C ALA A 141 10.06 -6.58 -4.59
N THR A 142 10.27 -7.90 -4.56
CA THR A 142 9.77 -8.79 -3.50
C THR A 142 10.34 -8.39 -2.14
N PHE A 143 11.65 -8.12 -2.06
CA PHE A 143 12.29 -7.64 -0.83
C PHE A 143 11.70 -6.32 -0.36
N PHE A 144 11.38 -5.41 -1.28
CA PHE A 144 10.70 -4.15 -0.94
C PHE A 144 9.33 -4.39 -0.29
N PHE A 145 8.48 -5.26 -0.85
CA PHE A 145 7.17 -5.57 -0.25
C PHE A 145 7.26 -6.29 1.10
N ILE A 146 8.25 -7.19 1.26
CA ILE A 146 8.54 -7.83 2.54
C ILE A 146 8.95 -6.77 3.57
N GLY A 147 9.85 -5.85 3.20
CA GLY A 147 10.28 -4.74 4.04
C GLY A 147 9.13 -3.83 4.47
N VAL A 148 8.24 -3.47 3.55
CA VAL A 148 7.02 -2.71 3.86
C VAL A 148 6.11 -3.45 4.83
N THR A 149 6.02 -4.78 4.71
CA THR A 149 5.17 -5.61 5.58
C THR A 149 5.73 -5.69 7.00
N ILE A 150 7.03 -5.98 7.13
CA ILE A 150 7.73 -6.02 8.42
C ILE A 150 7.69 -4.64 9.07
N GLY A 151 7.95 -3.58 8.29
CA GLY A 151 7.86 -2.20 8.75
C GLY A 151 6.47 -1.85 9.26
N ALA A 152 5.40 -2.22 8.54
CA ALA A 152 4.03 -1.97 8.98
C ALA A 152 3.69 -2.67 10.32
N VAL A 153 4.19 -3.89 10.53
CA VAL A 153 3.99 -4.62 11.80
C VAL A 153 4.76 -3.96 12.94
N ILE A 154 6.05 -3.66 12.73
CA ILE A 154 6.91 -3.06 13.77
C ILE A 154 6.43 -1.65 14.10
N PHE A 155 6.31 -0.76 13.12
CA PHE A 155 5.87 0.61 13.36
C PHE A 155 4.41 0.70 13.77
N GLY A 156 3.56 -0.23 13.34
CA GLY A 156 2.19 -0.36 13.86
C GLY A 156 2.19 -0.67 15.36
N TYR A 157 2.92 -1.71 15.78
CA TYR A 157 3.07 -2.05 17.20
C TYR A 157 3.69 -0.93 18.03
N LEU A 158 4.73 -0.26 17.50
CA LEU A 158 5.33 0.88 18.18
C LEU A 158 4.35 2.06 18.26
N SER A 159 3.55 2.31 17.23
CA SER A 159 2.53 3.36 17.24
C SER A 159 1.48 3.09 18.32
N ASP A 160 1.00 1.85 18.43
CA ASP A 160 0.02 1.48 19.45
C ASP A 160 0.61 1.51 20.86
N ARG A 161 1.92 1.22 21.02
CA ARG A 161 2.60 1.19 22.32
C ARG A 161 3.06 2.56 22.81
N PHE A 162 3.48 3.43 21.90
CA PHE A 162 3.94 4.79 22.21
C PHE A 162 2.83 5.82 22.02
N ASP A 163 1.57 5.38 21.93
CA ASP A 163 0.44 6.28 21.96
C ASP A 163 0.38 6.96 23.34
N PRO A 164 0.71 8.27 23.45
CA PRO A 164 0.76 8.97 24.74
C PRO A 164 -0.62 9.06 25.41
N PHE A 165 -1.69 8.69 24.70
CA PHE A 165 -3.07 8.81 25.14
C PHE A 165 -3.60 7.55 25.86
N GLN A 166 -2.89 6.41 25.81
CA GLN A 166 -3.30 5.18 26.51
C GLN A 166 -2.95 5.19 28.02
N ASP A 167 -1.94 5.96 28.43
CA ASP A 167 -1.34 5.95 29.78
C ASP A 167 -1.85 7.08 30.71
N VAL A 168 -3.09 7.55 30.55
CA VAL A 168 -3.67 8.49 31.53
C VAL A 168 -4.50 7.72 32.56
N PRO A 169 -3.98 7.46 33.78
CA PRO A 169 -4.78 6.86 34.84
C PRO A 169 -5.99 7.75 35.17
N PRO A 170 -7.18 7.17 35.41
CA PRO A 170 -8.42 7.92 35.62
C PRO A 170 -8.35 8.90 36.81
N GLU A 171 -7.44 8.68 37.76
CA GLU A 171 -7.23 9.54 38.92
C GLU A 171 -6.62 10.91 38.58
N LEU A 172 -5.85 11.03 37.49
CA LEU A 172 -5.22 12.30 37.11
C LEU A 172 -6.12 13.25 36.30
N GLN A 173 -7.30 12.80 35.85
CA GLN A 173 -8.26 13.66 35.14
C GLN A 173 -9.07 14.56 36.08
N PHE A 174 -9.22 14.20 37.36
CA PHE A 174 -10.03 14.97 38.32
C PHE A 174 -9.33 16.22 38.88
N HIS A 175 -7.99 16.26 38.88
CA HIS A 175 -7.27 17.31 39.61
C HIS A 175 -6.96 18.59 38.82
N LYS A 176 -7.15 18.59 37.50
CA LYS A 176 -6.88 19.77 36.65
C LYS A 176 -8.03 20.79 36.57
N GLY A 177 -9.14 20.54 37.28
CA GLY A 177 -10.32 21.41 37.29
C GLY A 177 -10.46 22.36 38.49
N ARG A 178 -9.50 22.41 39.44
CA ARG A 178 -9.69 23.14 40.71
C ARG A 178 -8.52 24.04 41.16
N ALA A 179 -7.63 24.43 40.27
CA ALA A 179 -6.59 25.42 40.58
C ALA A 179 -6.85 26.71 39.79
N GLY A 180 -7.71 27.57 40.34
CA GLY A 180 -7.98 28.88 39.76
C GLY A 180 -9.27 29.50 40.28
N ARG A 181 -9.24 29.97 41.54
CA ARG A 181 -9.95 31.15 42.07
C ARG A 181 -9.98 31.10 43.60
N GLY A 182 -9.31 32.07 44.21
CA GLY A 182 -9.40 32.39 45.63
C GLY A 182 -8.82 33.78 45.82
N LEU A 183 -9.71 34.77 45.84
CA LEU A 183 -9.46 36.16 46.17
C LEU A 183 -9.01 36.32 47.63
N GLU A 184 -8.27 37.40 47.88
CA GLU A 184 -7.90 37.99 49.17
C GLU A 184 -9.06 38.08 50.18
N GLN A 185 -8.79 37.85 51.47
CA GLN A 185 -8.79 38.87 52.55
C GLN A 185 -8.49 38.27 53.96
N PRO A 186 -8.16 39.10 54.98
CA PRO A 186 -7.03 38.89 55.88
C PRO A 186 -7.41 38.40 57.31
N GLY A 187 -6.43 37.86 58.05
CA GLY A 187 -6.62 37.52 59.46
C GLY A 187 -5.40 36.89 60.13
N LEU A 188 -4.66 37.74 60.85
CA LEU A 188 -3.84 37.57 62.05
C LEU A 188 -3.65 36.17 62.71
N VAL A 189 -2.41 35.96 63.19
CA VAL A 189 -1.91 35.20 64.38
C VAL A 189 -0.85 34.12 64.08
N GLU A 190 0.40 34.52 64.38
CA GLU A 190 1.56 33.83 64.99
C GLU A 190 1.86 32.32 64.77
N GLY A 191 3.16 32.02 64.53
CA GLY A 191 3.78 30.73 64.84
C GLY A 191 4.97 30.27 63.98
N VAL A 192 6.15 30.89 64.15
CA VAL A 192 7.50 30.40 63.78
C VAL A 192 7.91 29.22 64.71
N PRO A 193 8.97 28.36 64.53
CA PRO A 193 10.02 28.19 63.49
C PRO A 193 10.10 26.77 62.88
N ALA A 194 10.66 26.54 61.69
CA ALA A 194 12.08 26.41 61.31
C ALA A 194 12.91 25.28 61.97
N ARG A 195 13.36 24.31 61.14
CA ARG A 195 14.65 23.57 61.21
C ARG A 195 14.81 22.89 59.84
N GLY A 196 15.76 23.21 58.95
CA GLY A 196 17.20 23.41 59.16
C GLY A 196 17.90 22.07 58.91
N ARG A 197 18.33 21.80 57.67
CA ARG A 197 19.75 21.79 57.21
C ARG A 197 20.47 20.50 57.64
N GLY A 198 21.17 19.72 56.82
CA GLY A 198 21.64 19.86 55.44
C GLY A 198 22.54 18.66 55.09
N GLU A 199 23.36 18.84 54.05
CA GLU A 199 24.49 18.02 53.60
C GLU A 199 24.16 16.79 52.73
N ASP A 200 24.82 16.51 51.61
CA ASP A 200 25.61 17.30 50.65
C ASP A 200 25.87 16.39 49.41
N PRO A 201 26.38 16.94 48.29
CA PRO A 201 26.15 16.42 46.94
C PRO A 201 27.33 15.61 46.41
N LEU A 202 27.17 14.31 46.12
CA LEU A 202 28.14 13.59 45.27
C LEU A 202 27.57 12.26 44.76
N SER A 203 26.85 12.31 43.64
CA SER A 203 26.67 11.14 42.73
C SER A 203 26.07 11.58 41.39
N LEU A 204 26.69 12.61 40.79
CA LEU A 204 26.64 12.80 39.34
C LEU A 204 27.77 11.95 38.74
N ALA A 205 27.43 10.90 37.99
CA ALA A 205 28.16 10.39 36.80
C ALA A 205 27.95 8.89 36.58
N ARG A 206 26.89 8.54 35.83
CA ARG A 206 26.81 7.41 34.88
C ARG A 206 25.47 7.55 34.17
N GLY A 207 25.35 7.76 32.88
CA GLY A 207 26.28 7.86 31.77
C GLY A 207 25.36 7.90 30.56
N GLY A 208 25.33 9.03 29.85
CA GLY A 208 24.61 9.12 28.59
C GLY A 208 25.34 8.34 27.51
N LYS A 209 24.58 7.69 26.62
CA LYS A 209 24.87 7.50 25.19
C LYS A 209 23.80 6.58 24.58
N HIS A 210 22.90 7.16 23.77
CA HIS A 210 22.77 6.91 22.31
C HIS A 210 21.49 7.61 21.85
N GLY A 211 21.67 8.72 21.12
CA GLY A 211 20.60 9.43 20.46
C GLY A 211 20.15 8.67 19.21
N ALA A 212 18.84 8.57 19.04
CA ALA A 212 18.19 8.31 17.76
C ALA A 212 17.16 9.43 17.54
N PRO A 213 16.87 9.83 16.29
CA PRO A 213 16.12 11.04 15.98
C PRO A 213 14.61 10.78 16.11
N THR A 214 14.09 10.60 17.32
CA THR A 214 12.65 10.44 17.59
C THR A 214 11.95 11.76 17.97
N GLY A 215 12.71 12.86 18.09
CA GLY A 215 12.19 14.16 18.57
C GLY A 215 11.22 14.89 17.62
N ALA A 216 11.15 14.52 16.34
CA ALA A 216 10.35 15.25 15.35
C ALA A 216 8.90 14.75 15.21
N LEU A 217 8.59 13.50 15.59
CA LEU A 217 7.21 12.97 15.52
C LEU A 217 6.39 13.25 16.79
N SER A 218 7.04 13.37 17.95
CA SER A 218 6.37 13.61 19.24
C SER A 218 5.71 15.00 19.35
N SER A 219 6.21 16.00 18.63
CA SER A 219 5.65 17.36 18.67
C SER A 219 4.40 17.54 17.80
N ARG A 220 4.18 16.67 16.80
CA ARG A 220 3.07 16.80 15.83
C ARG A 220 1.79 16.09 16.29
N THR A 221 1.88 15.07 17.13
CA THR A 221 0.72 14.38 17.73
C THR A 221 0.00 15.19 18.81
N ARG A 222 0.62 16.24 19.36
CA ARG A 222 -0.03 17.17 20.31
C ARG A 222 -1.15 18.01 19.68
N TRP A 223 -1.17 18.13 18.35
CA TRP A 223 -2.08 19.02 17.61
C TRP A 223 -3.33 18.33 17.04
N VAL A 224 -3.39 16.99 17.10
CA VAL A 224 -4.53 16.22 16.62
C VAL A 224 -5.38 15.83 17.84
N PRO A 225 -6.56 16.44 18.04
CA PRO A 225 -7.46 16.04 19.11
C PRO A 225 -7.97 14.62 18.84
N GLU A 226 -8.22 13.89 19.92
CA GLU A 226 -8.83 12.57 19.86
C GLU A 226 -10.17 12.61 19.11
N SER A 227 -10.52 11.50 18.45
CA SER A 227 -11.78 11.43 17.74
C SER A 227 -12.95 11.61 18.73
N ALA A 228 -13.91 12.48 18.40
CA ALA A 228 -15.10 12.70 19.22
C ALA A 228 -15.84 11.39 19.55
N ARG A 229 -15.78 10.41 18.65
CA ARG A 229 -16.35 9.07 18.84
C ARG A 229 -15.63 8.28 19.94
N TRP A 230 -14.30 8.29 19.97
CA TRP A 230 -13.52 7.61 21.02
C TRP A 230 -13.77 8.25 22.39
N LEU A 231 -13.71 9.59 22.47
CA LEU A 231 -13.98 10.34 23.70
C LEU A 231 -15.37 10.01 24.30
N ILE A 232 -16.41 9.94 23.46
CA ILE A 232 -17.77 9.64 23.91
C ILE A 232 -17.91 8.18 24.39
N VAL A 233 -17.22 7.24 23.75
CA VAL A 233 -17.28 5.81 24.08
C VAL A 233 -16.46 5.49 25.34
N GLU A 234 -15.28 6.11 25.50
CA GLU A 234 -14.38 5.78 26.61
C GLU A 234 -14.72 6.53 27.91
N LEU A 235 -15.09 7.81 27.84
CA LEU A 235 -15.37 8.63 29.03
C LEU A 235 -16.81 8.48 29.54
N GLY A 236 -17.70 7.82 28.80
CA GLY A 236 -19.10 7.62 29.17
C GLY A 236 -19.90 8.90 29.46
N LYS A 237 -19.34 10.08 29.12
CA LYS A 237 -19.91 11.39 29.38
C LYS A 237 -19.82 12.24 28.12
N ALA A 238 -20.95 12.80 27.70
CA ALA A 238 -21.10 13.73 26.58
C ALA A 238 -20.49 15.13 26.87
N LYS A 239 -19.31 15.19 27.48
CA LYS A 239 -18.50 16.40 27.61
C LYS A 239 -17.33 16.29 26.65
N ALA A 240 -17.62 16.42 25.36
CA ALA A 240 -16.59 16.87 24.44
C ALA A 240 -16.31 18.35 24.79
N PRO A 241 -15.06 18.73 25.12
CA PRO A 241 -14.74 20.15 25.19
C PRO A 241 -14.95 20.71 23.79
N ALA A 242 -15.83 21.71 23.67
CA ALA A 242 -16.05 22.43 22.44
C ALA A 242 -14.67 22.81 21.84
N CYS A 243 -14.35 22.31 20.65
CA CYS A 243 -13.20 22.77 19.89
C CYS A 243 -13.45 24.22 19.47
N GLY A 244 -13.03 25.16 20.31
CA GLY A 244 -13.08 26.59 20.03
C GLY A 244 -12.05 27.32 20.88
N GLY A 245 -10.90 27.62 20.31
CA GLY A 245 -9.96 28.56 20.92
C GLY A 245 -10.49 30.00 20.80
N PHE A 246 -11.25 30.43 21.82
CA PHE A 246 -11.47 31.79 22.41
C PHE A 246 -11.76 33.03 21.52
N PRO A 247 -12.38 34.13 22.04
CA PRO A 247 -13.29 34.30 23.18
C PRO A 247 -14.60 35.01 22.77
N LYS A 248 -15.79 34.56 23.22
CA LYS A 248 -16.92 35.47 23.47
C LYS A 248 -17.74 34.97 24.65
N SER A 249 -17.65 35.76 25.71
CA SER A 249 -18.73 36.16 26.63
C SER A 249 -19.89 35.20 26.86
N THR A 250 -20.15 35.04 28.16
CA THR A 250 -21.42 34.69 28.78
C THR A 250 -21.65 33.19 28.92
N ALA A 251 -21.61 32.77 30.19
CA ALA A 251 -22.20 31.52 30.65
C ALA A 251 -23.65 31.45 30.19
N ALA A 252 -23.93 30.54 29.25
CA ALA A 252 -25.26 30.00 29.07
C ALA A 252 -25.21 28.58 29.62
N GLU A 253 -25.78 28.39 30.81
CA GLU A 253 -26.17 27.08 31.31
C GLU A 253 -27.08 26.44 30.27
N LEU A 254 -26.62 25.34 29.65
CA LEU A 254 -27.49 24.46 28.89
C LEU A 254 -27.54 23.11 29.60
N SER A 255 -28.71 22.78 30.12
CA SER A 255 -29.15 21.45 30.55
C SER A 255 -30.63 21.31 30.17
N PRO A 256 -31.19 20.11 29.86
CA PRO A 256 -30.69 18.77 30.16
C PRO A 256 -30.65 17.83 28.91
N PRO A 257 -30.62 16.49 29.08
CA PRO A 257 -29.56 15.64 28.54
C PRO A 257 -29.56 15.55 27.00
N PHE A 258 -28.37 15.64 26.42
CA PHE A 258 -28.15 15.22 25.04
C PHE A 258 -28.52 13.74 24.91
N HIS A 259 -29.59 13.43 24.17
CA HIS A 259 -30.02 12.06 23.92
C HIS A 259 -28.94 11.35 23.09
N LEU A 260 -28.03 10.68 23.78
CA LEU A 260 -27.04 9.82 23.14
C LEU A 260 -27.81 8.79 22.29
N PRO A 261 -27.60 8.75 20.96
CA PRO A 261 -28.23 7.77 20.08
C PRO A 261 -28.12 6.37 20.66
N GLN A 262 -29.20 5.57 20.57
CA GLN A 262 -29.21 4.19 21.09
C GLN A 262 -28.04 3.35 20.57
N ALA A 263 -27.53 3.63 19.37
CA ALA A 263 -26.31 3.03 18.80
C ALA A 263 -25.05 3.29 19.65
N LEU A 264 -24.84 4.55 20.09
CA LEU A 264 -23.71 4.91 20.96
C LEU A 264 -23.88 4.35 22.38
N ARG A 265 -25.13 4.25 22.87
CA ARG A 265 -25.42 3.62 24.17
C ARG A 265 -25.18 2.11 24.12
N LYS A 266 -25.58 1.43 23.04
CA LYS A 266 -25.28 0.01 22.79
C LYS A 266 -23.78 -0.25 22.70
N MET A 267 -23.03 0.55 21.94
CA MET A 267 -21.56 0.45 21.85
C MET A 267 -20.86 0.66 23.21
N ALA A 268 -21.37 1.56 24.06
CA ALA A 268 -20.83 1.79 25.41
C ALA A 268 -21.16 0.64 26.38
N THR A 269 -22.31 -0.02 26.24
CA THR A 269 -22.71 -1.16 27.10
C THR A 269 -22.18 -2.50 26.63
N ASP A 270 -21.85 -2.66 25.35
CA ASP A 270 -21.40 -3.92 24.75
C ASP A 270 -19.87 -4.15 24.85
N LYS A 271 -19.15 -3.18 25.44
CA LYS A 271 -17.76 -3.37 25.85
C LYS A 271 -17.73 -4.33 27.04
N LYS A 272 -17.72 -5.64 26.79
CA LYS A 272 -17.40 -6.63 27.83
C LYS A 272 -16.08 -6.22 28.48
N PRO A 273 -16.02 -6.06 29.82
CA PRO A 273 -14.81 -5.63 30.51
C PRO A 273 -13.74 -6.73 30.36
N GLY A 274 -12.77 -6.54 29.47
CA GLY A 274 -11.54 -7.36 29.41
C GLY A 274 -11.20 -8.07 28.09
N GLY A 275 -11.97 -7.92 27.00
CA GLY A 275 -11.64 -8.61 25.74
C GLY A 275 -10.89 -7.73 24.73
N SER A 276 -9.56 -7.73 24.73
CA SER A 276 -8.82 -7.25 23.55
C SER A 276 -9.10 -8.19 22.38
N TYR A 277 -9.78 -7.71 21.35
CA TYR A 277 -10.06 -8.50 20.16
C TYR A 277 -8.78 -8.64 19.32
N SER A 278 -8.20 -9.84 19.32
CA SER A 278 -7.02 -10.18 18.52
C SER A 278 -7.40 -10.60 17.09
N TYR A 279 -6.44 -10.70 16.16
CA TYR A 279 -6.64 -11.22 14.79
C TYR A 279 -7.31 -12.60 14.74
N ILE A 280 -7.13 -13.42 15.78
CA ILE A 280 -7.77 -14.75 15.89
C ILE A 280 -9.31 -14.62 15.92
N SER A 281 -9.84 -13.50 16.40
CA SER A 281 -11.29 -13.26 16.45
C SER A 281 -11.95 -13.18 15.06
N LEU A 282 -11.20 -12.85 14.00
CA LEU A 282 -11.69 -12.86 12.61
C LEU A 282 -12.11 -14.27 12.14
N PHE A 283 -11.42 -15.30 12.62
CA PHE A 283 -11.62 -16.67 12.15
C PHE A 283 -12.48 -17.52 13.10
N ARG A 284 -12.97 -16.91 14.18
CA ARG A 284 -13.68 -17.61 15.25
C ARG A 284 -15.06 -18.09 14.81
N THR A 285 -15.84 -17.20 14.18
CA THR A 285 -17.20 -17.48 13.74
C THR A 285 -17.23 -17.94 12.28
N PRO A 286 -18.16 -18.84 11.89
CA PRO A 286 -18.16 -19.44 10.55
C PRO A 286 -18.44 -18.42 9.43
N VAL A 287 -19.35 -17.47 9.66
CA VAL A 287 -19.68 -16.41 8.70
C VAL A 287 -18.49 -15.46 8.53
N LEU A 288 -17.91 -14.98 9.64
CA LEU A 288 -16.77 -14.06 9.59
C LEU A 288 -15.52 -14.73 9.02
N ARG A 289 -15.32 -16.02 9.28
CA ARG A 289 -14.27 -16.82 8.64
C ARG A 289 -14.44 -16.86 7.13
N LYS A 290 -15.66 -17.12 6.62
CA LYS A 290 -15.95 -17.10 5.18
C LYS A 290 -15.64 -15.73 4.58
N ILE A 291 -16.10 -14.64 5.21
CA ILE A 291 -15.82 -13.27 4.78
C ILE A 291 -14.31 -12.98 4.79
N SER A 292 -13.60 -13.40 5.83
CA SER A 292 -12.16 -13.18 5.96
C SER A 292 -11.37 -13.93 4.90
N LEU A 293 -11.66 -15.21 4.66
CA LEU A 293 -10.99 -16.00 3.62
C LEU A 293 -11.28 -15.48 2.21
N CYS A 294 -12.54 -15.17 1.91
CA CYS A 294 -12.92 -14.65 0.59
C CYS A 294 -12.34 -13.24 0.35
N SER A 295 -12.42 -12.35 1.35
CA SER A 295 -11.83 -11.01 1.23
C SER A 295 -10.31 -11.06 1.11
N GLY A 296 -9.64 -11.93 1.86
CA GLY A 296 -8.20 -12.19 1.72
C GLY A 296 -7.83 -12.64 0.31
N ALA A 297 -8.55 -13.61 -0.27
CA ALA A 297 -8.32 -14.07 -1.64
C ALA A 297 -8.55 -12.97 -2.69
N VAL A 298 -9.59 -12.14 -2.52
CA VAL A 298 -9.85 -10.99 -3.41
C VAL A 298 -8.72 -9.96 -3.31
N TRP A 299 -8.30 -9.60 -2.10
CA TRP A 299 -7.18 -8.67 -1.88
C TRP A 299 -5.86 -9.18 -2.46
N PHE A 300 -5.61 -10.48 -2.35
CA PHE A 300 -4.48 -11.13 -3.01
C PHE A 300 -4.53 -10.92 -4.53
N GLY A 301 -5.63 -11.30 -5.18
CA GLY A 301 -5.77 -11.21 -6.64
C GLY A 301 -5.73 -9.77 -7.15
N VAL A 302 -6.33 -8.84 -6.42
CA VAL A 302 -6.29 -7.40 -6.72
C VAL A 302 -4.85 -6.88 -6.67
N ALA A 303 -4.12 -7.12 -5.59
CA ALA A 303 -2.74 -6.63 -5.48
C ALA A 303 -1.80 -7.34 -6.46
N PHE A 304 -1.95 -8.65 -6.62
CA PHE A 304 -1.16 -9.45 -7.53
C PHE A 304 -1.29 -8.99 -8.99
N SER A 305 -2.51 -8.78 -9.47
CA SER A 305 -2.76 -8.28 -10.83
C SER A 305 -2.34 -6.82 -11.01
N TYR A 306 -2.60 -5.96 -10.01
CA TYR A 306 -2.25 -4.54 -10.06
C TYR A 306 -0.74 -4.31 -10.16
N TYR A 307 0.02 -4.94 -9.25
CA TYR A 307 1.47 -4.80 -9.24
C TYR A 307 2.12 -5.57 -10.39
N GLY A 308 1.57 -6.72 -10.81
CA GLY A 308 1.99 -7.44 -12.01
C GLY A 308 1.89 -6.57 -13.27
N MET A 309 0.74 -5.93 -13.52
CA MET A 309 0.61 -5.00 -14.65
C MET A 309 1.56 -3.80 -14.53
N SER A 310 1.70 -3.24 -13.32
CA SER A 310 2.51 -2.04 -13.11
C SER A 310 4.02 -2.29 -13.27
N MET A 311 4.47 -3.53 -13.14
CA MET A 311 5.87 -3.93 -13.31
C MET A 311 6.17 -4.46 -14.73
N ASN A 312 5.16 -4.94 -15.47
CA ASN A 312 5.33 -5.40 -16.86
C ASN A 312 5.26 -4.25 -17.88
N LEU A 313 6.18 -3.27 -17.81
CA LEU A 313 6.12 -2.06 -18.65
C LEU A 313 6.79 -2.20 -20.03
N THR A 314 7.55 -3.26 -20.27
CA THR A 314 8.42 -3.42 -21.45
C THR A 314 7.74 -4.11 -22.65
N GLY A 315 6.50 -4.58 -22.50
CA GLY A 315 5.81 -5.41 -23.50
C GLY A 315 4.82 -4.70 -24.44
N PHE A 316 4.66 -3.38 -24.36
CA PHE A 316 3.59 -2.64 -25.07
C PHE A 316 4.06 -1.77 -26.24
N GLY A 317 5.37 -1.80 -26.56
CA GLY A 317 5.96 -0.99 -27.64
C GLY A 317 5.94 0.52 -27.39
N LEU A 318 5.76 0.92 -26.13
CA LEU A 318 5.82 2.31 -25.65
C LEU A 318 7.08 2.50 -24.80
N ASN A 319 7.62 3.71 -24.77
CA ASN A 319 8.69 4.09 -23.83
C ASN A 319 8.20 3.92 -22.38
N MET A 320 9.07 3.47 -21.46
CA MET A 320 8.63 3.18 -20.08
C MET A 320 7.99 4.39 -19.38
N TYR A 321 8.52 5.59 -19.63
CA TYR A 321 8.00 6.85 -19.07
C TYR A 321 6.59 7.15 -19.58
N LEU A 322 6.38 6.94 -20.88
CA LEU A 322 5.09 7.16 -21.51
C LEU A 322 4.07 6.12 -21.05
N SER A 323 4.47 4.85 -20.95
CA SER A 323 3.64 3.78 -20.39
C SER A 323 3.15 4.11 -18.98
N GLN A 324 4.05 4.55 -18.10
CA GLN A 324 3.67 4.94 -16.74
C GLN A 324 2.77 6.19 -16.70
N PHE A 325 3.05 7.18 -17.53
CA PHE A 325 2.20 8.37 -17.60
C PHE A 325 0.76 8.02 -18.03
N VAL A 326 0.62 7.22 -19.09
CA VAL A 326 -0.70 6.80 -19.58
C VAL A 326 -1.41 5.92 -18.56
N PHE A 327 -0.69 5.01 -17.89
CA PHE A 327 -1.23 4.21 -16.79
C PHE A 327 -1.68 5.08 -15.61
N GLY A 328 -0.99 6.18 -15.28
CA GLY A 328 -1.44 7.11 -14.24
C GLY A 328 -2.68 7.91 -14.66
N VAL A 329 -2.75 8.36 -15.92
CA VAL A 329 -3.88 9.15 -16.41
C VAL A 329 -5.17 8.34 -16.46
N ILE A 330 -5.13 7.07 -16.87
CA ILE A 330 -6.33 6.21 -16.98
C ILE A 330 -6.96 5.89 -15.61
N GLU A 331 -6.18 5.94 -14.53
CA GLU A 331 -6.70 5.68 -13.18
C GLU A 331 -7.76 6.70 -12.73
N ILE A 332 -7.62 7.96 -13.15
CA ILE A 332 -8.53 9.05 -12.78
C ILE A 332 -9.95 8.81 -13.30
N PRO A 333 -10.20 8.65 -14.62
CA PRO A 333 -11.54 8.36 -15.14
C PRO A 333 -12.05 7.01 -14.66
N ALA A 334 -11.18 6.00 -14.51
CA ALA A 334 -11.58 4.69 -14.01
C ALA A 334 -12.16 4.76 -12.59
N LYS A 335 -11.57 5.58 -11.70
CA LYS A 335 -12.10 5.84 -10.34
C LYS A 335 -13.45 6.56 -10.36
N ILE A 336 -13.60 7.58 -11.22
CA ILE A 336 -14.84 8.35 -11.33
C ILE A 336 -15.98 7.45 -11.80
N ILE A 337 -15.74 6.64 -12.84
CA ILE A 337 -16.71 5.68 -13.36
C ILE A 337 -17.07 4.65 -12.29
N MET A 338 -16.07 4.12 -11.58
CA MET A 338 -16.29 3.12 -10.53
C MET A 338 -17.10 3.68 -9.36
N TYR A 339 -16.89 4.94 -8.97
CA TYR A 339 -17.70 5.60 -7.94
C TYR A 339 -19.20 5.60 -8.31
N VAL A 340 -19.54 5.90 -9.55
CA VAL A 340 -20.93 5.82 -10.04
C VAL A 340 -21.43 4.38 -10.07
N LEU A 341 -20.59 3.44 -10.51
CA LEU A 341 -20.95 2.04 -10.67
C LEU A 341 -21.26 1.36 -9.33
N VAL A 342 -20.42 1.58 -8.31
CA VAL A 342 -20.60 1.00 -6.97
C VAL A 342 -21.91 1.45 -6.31
N ASN A 343 -22.35 2.67 -6.59
CA ASN A 343 -23.59 3.22 -6.08
C ASN A 343 -24.84 2.69 -6.81
N ARG A 344 -24.71 2.26 -8.08
CA ARG A 344 -25.83 1.76 -8.90
C ARG A 344 -25.95 0.23 -8.89
N VAL A 345 -24.83 -0.46 -9.07
CA VAL A 345 -24.76 -1.92 -9.32
C VAL A 345 -24.46 -2.71 -8.03
N GLY A 346 -24.00 -2.01 -6.98
CA GLY A 346 -23.61 -2.63 -5.71
C GLY A 346 -22.11 -2.96 -5.65
N ARG A 347 -21.63 -3.26 -4.45
CA ARG A 347 -20.19 -3.43 -4.18
C ARG A 347 -19.70 -4.79 -4.66
N ARG A 348 -20.49 -5.84 -4.42
CA ARG A 348 -20.13 -7.23 -4.76
C ARG A 348 -19.92 -7.39 -6.27
N GLN A 349 -20.90 -6.95 -7.05
CA GLN A 349 -20.86 -7.05 -8.51
C GLN A 349 -19.75 -6.17 -9.10
N SER A 350 -19.59 -4.94 -8.61
CA SER A 350 -18.52 -4.04 -9.06
C SER A 350 -17.13 -4.63 -8.80
N GLN A 351 -16.92 -5.23 -7.62
CA GLN A 351 -15.65 -5.89 -7.27
C GLN A 351 -15.36 -7.13 -8.14
N ALA A 352 -16.35 -8.00 -8.31
CA ALA A 352 -16.19 -9.23 -9.08
C ALA A 352 -15.89 -8.92 -10.56
N TRP A 353 -16.71 -8.07 -11.19
CA TRP A 353 -16.56 -7.76 -12.60
C TRP A 353 -15.32 -6.94 -12.91
N SER A 354 -14.93 -5.98 -12.08
CA SER A 354 -13.70 -5.22 -12.30
C SER A 354 -12.46 -6.13 -12.32
N LEU A 355 -12.38 -7.12 -11.43
CA LEU A 355 -11.26 -8.05 -11.39
C LEU A 355 -11.30 -9.10 -12.52
N ILE A 356 -12.50 -9.60 -12.87
CA ILE A 356 -12.66 -10.53 -14.01
C ILE A 356 -12.33 -9.82 -15.32
N LEU A 357 -12.83 -8.61 -15.55
CA LEU A 357 -12.51 -7.82 -16.74
C LEU A 357 -11.03 -7.50 -16.84
N THR A 358 -10.36 -7.23 -15.70
CA THR A 358 -8.91 -7.09 -15.64
C THR A 358 -8.23 -8.35 -16.18
N GLY A 359 -8.60 -9.54 -15.68
CA GLY A 359 -8.07 -10.82 -16.15
C GLY A 359 -8.35 -11.07 -17.64
N LEU A 360 -9.56 -10.76 -18.11
CA LEU A 360 -9.93 -10.89 -19.53
C LEU A 360 -9.11 -9.96 -20.43
N CYS A 361 -8.82 -8.73 -20.01
CA CYS A 361 -7.93 -7.82 -20.74
C CYS A 361 -6.49 -8.37 -20.80
N ILE A 362 -5.98 -8.97 -19.73
CA ILE A 362 -4.67 -9.66 -19.76
C ILE A 362 -4.73 -10.83 -20.74
N GLY A 363 -5.75 -11.68 -20.66
CA GLY A 363 -5.93 -12.82 -21.56
C GLY A 363 -6.05 -12.42 -23.03
N ALA A 364 -6.75 -11.32 -23.33
CA ALA A 364 -6.86 -10.78 -24.68
C ALA A 364 -5.49 -10.34 -25.23
N ASN A 365 -4.63 -9.77 -24.39
CA ASN A 365 -3.27 -9.38 -24.81
C ASN A 365 -2.38 -10.57 -25.21
N ILE A 366 -2.64 -11.78 -24.68
CA ILE A 366 -1.92 -13.00 -25.08
C ILE A 366 -2.25 -13.40 -26.52
N ILE A 367 -3.51 -13.21 -26.94
CA ILE A 367 -4.01 -13.64 -28.25
C ILE A 367 -3.58 -12.67 -29.36
N ILE A 368 -3.38 -11.39 -29.03
CA ILE A 368 -3.02 -10.35 -30.00
C ILE A 368 -1.56 -10.50 -30.43
N PRO A 369 -1.27 -10.74 -31.72
CA PRO A 369 0.10 -10.93 -32.18
C PRO A 369 0.88 -9.60 -32.18
N LYS A 370 2.20 -9.70 -31.99
CA LYS A 370 3.16 -8.58 -31.88
C LYS A 370 3.03 -7.44 -32.91
N PRO A 371 2.71 -7.65 -34.21
CA PRO A 371 2.63 -6.55 -35.17
C PRO A 371 1.53 -5.51 -34.85
N PHE A 372 0.49 -5.88 -34.09
CA PHE A 372 -0.59 -4.95 -33.74
C PHE A 372 -0.34 -4.24 -32.40
N THR A 373 0.79 -3.54 -32.28
CA THR A 373 1.25 -2.84 -31.06
C THR A 373 0.21 -1.85 -30.52
N SER A 374 -0.48 -1.11 -31.40
CA SER A 374 -1.52 -0.15 -31.00
C SER A 374 -2.73 -0.81 -30.33
N LEU A 375 -3.14 -2.00 -30.81
CA LEU A 375 -4.27 -2.71 -30.21
C LEU A 375 -3.88 -3.28 -28.84
N ARG A 376 -2.67 -3.85 -28.73
CA ARG A 376 -2.12 -4.38 -27.48
C ARG A 376 -2.02 -3.30 -26.40
N SER A 377 -1.55 -2.11 -26.75
CA SER A 377 -1.45 -1.01 -25.79
C SER A 377 -2.82 -0.52 -25.31
N ILE A 378 -3.81 -0.38 -26.21
CA ILE A 378 -5.19 0.03 -25.83
C ILE A 378 -5.80 -0.97 -24.84
N VAL A 379 -5.71 -2.27 -25.12
CA VAL A 379 -6.25 -3.32 -24.25
C VAL A 379 -5.53 -3.34 -22.90
N ALA A 380 -4.21 -3.14 -22.87
CA ALA A 380 -3.43 -3.04 -21.63
C ALA A 380 -3.84 -1.82 -20.78
N ILE A 381 -4.04 -0.66 -21.40
CA ILE A 381 -4.49 0.57 -20.71
C ILE A 381 -5.88 0.36 -20.10
N MET A 382 -6.80 -0.26 -20.83
CA MET A 382 -8.12 -0.62 -20.30
C MET A 382 -8.02 -1.59 -19.12
N GLY A 383 -7.18 -2.63 -19.24
CA GLY A 383 -6.91 -3.58 -18.15
C GLY A 383 -6.37 -2.89 -16.90
N LYS A 384 -5.45 -1.93 -17.05
CA LYS A 384 -4.91 -1.14 -15.94
C LYS A 384 -5.99 -0.31 -15.24
N GLY A 385 -6.89 0.31 -16.01
CA GLY A 385 -8.03 1.04 -15.47
C GLY A 385 -8.94 0.16 -14.61
N PHE A 386 -9.32 -1.03 -15.12
CA PHE A 386 -10.14 -1.97 -14.35
C PHE A 386 -9.44 -2.49 -13.10
N SER A 387 -8.13 -2.73 -13.17
CA SER A 387 -7.33 -3.16 -12.03
C SER A 387 -7.33 -2.12 -10.91
N GLU A 388 -7.18 -0.84 -11.25
CA GLU A 388 -7.25 0.25 -10.26
C GLU A 388 -8.66 0.41 -9.68
N SER A 389 -9.70 0.27 -10.51
CA SER A 389 -11.08 0.29 -10.03
C SER A 389 -11.34 -0.84 -9.03
N ALA A 390 -10.80 -2.04 -9.27
CA ALA A 390 -10.87 -3.16 -8.33
C ALA A 390 -10.08 -2.87 -7.04
N PHE A 391 -8.93 -2.22 -7.13
CA PHE A 391 -8.12 -1.78 -6.00
C PHE A 391 -8.84 -0.74 -5.14
N THR A 392 -9.53 0.22 -5.76
CA THR A 392 -10.30 1.24 -5.04
C THR A 392 -11.54 0.64 -4.38
N THR A 393 -12.28 -0.21 -5.09
CA THR A 393 -13.53 -0.81 -4.60
C THR A 393 -13.28 -1.77 -3.43
N VAL A 394 -12.17 -2.52 -3.45
CA VAL A 394 -11.88 -3.49 -2.38
C VAL A 394 -11.64 -2.81 -1.02
N PHE A 395 -11.04 -1.61 -0.98
CA PHE A 395 -10.90 -0.85 0.27
C PHE A 395 -12.25 -0.48 0.87
N LEU A 396 -13.14 0.08 0.04
CA LEU A 396 -14.49 0.46 0.46
C LEU A 396 -15.26 -0.78 0.94
N TYR A 397 -15.26 -1.84 0.13
CA TYR A 397 -15.99 -3.05 0.43
C TYR A 397 -15.52 -3.72 1.72
N THR A 398 -14.22 -3.73 1.97
CA THR A 398 -13.62 -4.23 3.22
C THR A 398 -14.11 -3.46 4.44
N SER A 399 -14.21 -2.13 4.34
CA SER A 399 -14.70 -1.29 5.45
C SER A 399 -16.18 -1.51 5.78
N GLU A 400 -16.98 -1.94 4.79
CA GLU A 400 -18.40 -2.25 4.94
C GLU A 400 -18.64 -3.70 5.41
N LEU A 401 -17.78 -4.64 5.03
CA LEU A 401 -17.89 -6.07 5.39
C LEU A 401 -17.58 -6.34 6.86
N TYR A 402 -16.54 -5.70 7.40
CA TYR A 402 -16.09 -5.96 8.78
C TYR A 402 -16.85 -5.11 9.80
N PRO A 403 -17.26 -5.71 10.95
CA PRO A 403 -17.97 -4.98 12.00
C PRO A 403 -17.06 -3.94 12.62
N THR A 404 -17.64 -2.86 13.15
CA THR A 404 -16.87 -1.71 13.64
C THR A 404 -15.78 -2.07 14.66
N VAL A 405 -16.04 -3.06 15.52
CA VAL A 405 -15.10 -3.54 16.54
C VAL A 405 -13.91 -4.34 15.98
N LEU A 406 -14.05 -4.93 14.79
CA LEU A 406 -12.99 -5.74 14.13
C LEU A 406 -12.47 -5.11 12.84
N ARG A 407 -12.98 -3.95 12.42
CA ARG A 407 -12.68 -3.35 11.11
C ARG A 407 -11.19 -3.08 10.91
N GLN A 408 -10.52 -2.55 11.93
CA GLN A 408 -9.09 -2.28 11.87
C GLN A 408 -8.27 -3.57 11.73
N ASN A 409 -8.60 -4.60 12.53
CA ASN A 409 -7.97 -5.92 12.45
C ASN A 409 -8.23 -6.59 11.09
N GLY A 410 -9.45 -6.46 10.56
CA GLY A 410 -9.83 -6.97 9.24
C GLY A 410 -9.08 -6.29 8.11
N MET A 411 -9.00 -4.95 8.11
CA MET A 411 -8.17 -4.21 7.14
C MET A 411 -6.69 -4.56 7.27
N GLY A 412 -6.17 -4.76 8.48
CA GLY A 412 -4.78 -5.16 8.73
C GLY A 412 -4.49 -6.54 8.12
N TYR A 413 -5.35 -7.53 8.38
CA TYR A 413 -5.25 -8.87 7.81
C TYR A 413 -5.29 -8.85 6.28
N THR A 414 -6.29 -8.20 5.68
CA THR A 414 -6.41 -8.17 4.22
C THR A 414 -5.27 -7.40 3.57
N SER A 415 -4.77 -6.34 4.22
CA SER A 415 -3.58 -5.61 3.75
C SER A 415 -2.33 -6.49 3.79
N PHE A 416 -2.13 -7.31 4.82
CA PHE A 416 -1.04 -8.27 4.87
C PHE A 416 -1.09 -9.25 3.68
N VAL A 417 -2.26 -9.82 3.41
CA VAL A 417 -2.47 -10.74 2.28
C VAL A 417 -2.26 -10.03 0.93
N ALA A 418 -2.69 -8.77 0.80
CA ALA A 418 -2.43 -7.95 -0.38
C ALA A 418 -0.93 -7.72 -0.61
N ARG A 419 -0.15 -7.50 0.46
CA ARG A 419 1.30 -7.33 0.35
C ARG A 419 2.01 -8.61 -0.04
N LEU A 420 1.51 -9.77 0.40
CA LEU A 420 1.98 -11.07 -0.10
C LEU A 420 1.73 -11.19 -1.62
N GLY A 421 0.55 -10.78 -2.10
CA GLY A 421 0.25 -10.71 -3.53
C GLY A 421 1.20 -9.78 -4.30
N GLY A 422 1.47 -8.59 -3.77
CA GLY A 422 2.44 -7.65 -4.36
C GLY A 422 3.88 -8.17 -4.36
N ALA A 423 4.28 -8.94 -3.35
CA ALA A 423 5.60 -9.55 -3.26
C ALA A 423 5.79 -10.70 -4.27
N LEU A 424 4.74 -11.51 -4.49
CA LEU A 424 4.76 -12.63 -5.44
C LEU A 424 4.61 -12.19 -6.90
N ALA A 425 3.96 -11.05 -7.16
CA ALA A 425 3.75 -10.56 -8.53
C ALA A 425 5.05 -10.44 -9.36
N PRO A 426 6.12 -9.78 -8.91
CA PRO A 426 7.36 -9.69 -9.69
C PRO A 426 8.09 -11.02 -9.88
N LEU A 427 7.96 -11.97 -8.94
CA LEU A 427 8.58 -13.30 -9.08
C LEU A 427 7.97 -14.10 -10.23
N VAL A 428 6.73 -13.81 -10.60
CA VAL A 428 6.04 -14.47 -11.70
C VAL A 428 6.67 -14.14 -13.06
N PHE A 429 7.39 -13.02 -13.19
CA PHE A 429 8.14 -12.72 -14.42
C PHE A 429 9.28 -13.69 -14.69
N LEU A 430 9.79 -14.39 -13.67
CA LEU A 430 10.81 -15.43 -13.85
C LEU A 430 10.31 -16.59 -14.68
N LEU A 431 9.00 -16.80 -14.71
CA LEU A 431 8.41 -17.92 -15.44
C LEU A 431 8.44 -17.70 -16.97
N ASP A 432 8.82 -16.51 -17.44
CA ASP A 432 9.09 -16.19 -18.85
C ASP A 432 10.17 -17.10 -19.46
N GLU A 433 11.13 -17.57 -18.66
CA GLU A 433 12.21 -18.47 -19.12
C GLU A 433 11.68 -19.87 -19.48
N VAL A 434 10.65 -20.35 -18.78
CA VAL A 434 10.04 -21.65 -19.05
C VAL A 434 9.10 -21.54 -20.25
N TRP A 435 8.23 -20.52 -20.26
CA TRP A 435 7.31 -20.28 -21.36
C TRP A 435 6.93 -18.81 -21.43
N ARG A 436 7.17 -18.17 -22.59
CA ARG A 436 7.05 -16.71 -22.79
C ARG A 436 5.69 -16.12 -22.40
N SER A 437 4.61 -16.89 -22.51
CA SER A 437 3.25 -16.44 -22.18
C SER A 437 2.80 -16.80 -20.76
N LEU A 438 3.61 -17.54 -20.01
CA LEU A 438 3.23 -18.08 -18.70
C LEU A 438 2.97 -17.01 -17.63
N PRO A 439 3.78 -15.93 -17.53
CA PRO A 439 3.48 -14.85 -16.60
C PRO A 439 2.09 -14.23 -16.86
N GLU A 440 1.76 -13.92 -18.12
CA GLU A 440 0.46 -13.35 -18.49
C GLU A 440 -0.70 -14.31 -18.19
N VAL A 441 -0.53 -15.62 -18.47
CA VAL A 441 -1.53 -16.65 -18.16
C VAL A 441 -1.77 -16.75 -16.65
N THR A 442 -0.73 -16.69 -15.83
CA THR A 442 -0.87 -16.76 -14.37
C THR A 442 -1.57 -15.53 -13.80
N TYR A 443 -1.25 -14.31 -14.26
CA TYR A 443 -1.99 -13.11 -13.85
C TYR A 443 -3.46 -13.17 -14.24
N CYS A 444 -3.75 -13.63 -15.47
CA CYS A 444 -5.12 -13.83 -15.95
C CYS A 444 -5.88 -14.84 -15.07
N GLY A 445 -5.30 -16.03 -14.85
CA GLY A 445 -5.91 -17.10 -14.06
C GLY A 445 -6.19 -16.67 -12.62
N VAL A 446 -5.21 -16.04 -11.95
CA VAL A 446 -5.39 -15.54 -10.58
C VAL A 446 -6.47 -14.46 -10.53
N ALA A 447 -6.47 -13.49 -11.45
CA ALA A 447 -7.49 -12.44 -11.48
C ALA A 447 -8.90 -13.00 -11.66
N VAL A 448 -9.11 -13.92 -12.61
CA VAL A 448 -10.43 -14.52 -12.86
C VAL A 448 -10.89 -15.39 -11.69
N CYS A 449 -9.99 -16.21 -11.11
CA CYS A 449 -10.30 -17.04 -9.96
C CYS A 449 -10.67 -16.20 -8.72
N CYS A 450 -9.85 -15.21 -8.37
CA CYS A 450 -10.13 -14.32 -7.25
C CYS A 450 -11.37 -13.44 -7.49
N GLY A 451 -11.60 -13.00 -8.73
CA GLY A 451 -12.81 -12.27 -9.11
C GLY A 451 -14.07 -13.12 -8.98
N SER A 452 -13.98 -14.41 -9.29
CA SER A 452 -15.07 -15.36 -9.08
C SER A 452 -15.36 -15.60 -7.60
N VAL A 453 -14.31 -15.67 -6.76
CA VAL A 453 -14.46 -15.76 -5.29
C VAL A 453 -15.18 -14.54 -4.72
N ALA A 454 -15.07 -13.36 -5.34
CA ALA A 454 -15.77 -12.16 -4.90
C ALA A 454 -17.31 -12.31 -4.93
N PHE A 455 -17.88 -13.20 -5.76
CA PHE A 455 -19.32 -13.47 -5.75
C PHE A 455 -19.81 -14.18 -4.48
N LEU A 456 -18.91 -14.86 -3.75
CA LEU A 456 -19.24 -15.55 -2.49
C LEU A 456 -19.36 -14.57 -1.30
N LEU A 457 -18.93 -13.33 -1.48
CA LEU A 457 -19.06 -12.27 -0.48
C LEU A 457 -20.50 -11.71 -0.46
N PRO A 458 -20.97 -11.24 0.71
CA PRO A 458 -22.30 -10.66 0.83
C PRO A 458 -22.38 -9.25 0.24
N GLU A 459 -23.52 -8.89 -0.35
CA GLU A 459 -23.77 -7.52 -0.85
C GLU A 459 -23.95 -6.54 0.32
N THR A 460 -23.40 -5.33 0.19
CA THR A 460 -23.43 -4.28 1.22
C THR A 460 -24.20 -3.03 0.77
N LEU A 461 -24.68 -2.99 -0.47
CA LEU A 461 -25.49 -1.88 -0.99
C LEU A 461 -26.77 -1.66 -0.16
N ASN A 462 -26.95 -0.45 0.38
CA ASN A 462 -28.09 -0.02 1.20
C ASN A 462 -28.31 -0.84 2.49
N VAL A 463 -27.31 -1.59 2.95
CA VAL A 463 -27.36 -2.32 4.22
C VAL A 463 -26.71 -1.47 5.32
N CYS A 464 -27.28 -1.51 6.53
CA CYS A 464 -26.67 -0.84 7.68
C CYS A 464 -25.33 -1.48 8.04
N LEU A 465 -24.35 -0.67 8.43
CA LEU A 465 -23.03 -1.16 8.82
C LEU A 465 -23.13 -2.03 10.09
N PRO A 466 -22.51 -3.23 10.11
CA PRO A 466 -22.54 -4.09 11.29
C PRO A 466 -21.74 -3.44 12.43
N GLU A 467 -22.35 -3.31 13.61
CA GLU A 467 -21.68 -2.73 14.78
C GLU A 467 -20.93 -3.82 15.55
N GLY A 468 -21.57 -4.98 15.78
CA GLY A 468 -21.03 -6.14 16.48
C GLY A 468 -20.85 -7.40 15.63
N ILE A 469 -20.26 -8.44 16.24
CA ILE A 469 -20.04 -9.76 15.58
C ILE A 469 -21.38 -10.49 15.38
N GLU A 470 -22.29 -10.37 16.35
CA GLU A 470 -23.61 -11.01 16.28
C GLU A 470 -24.48 -10.47 15.14
N ASP A 471 -24.32 -9.19 14.78
CA ASP A 471 -25.07 -8.57 13.69
C ASP A 471 -24.69 -9.19 12.33
N VAL A 472 -23.40 -9.52 12.16
CA VAL A 472 -22.89 -10.20 10.96
C VAL A 472 -23.46 -11.62 10.86
N GLU A 473 -23.56 -12.32 11.99
CA GLU A 473 -24.13 -13.68 12.01
C GLU A 473 -25.64 -13.68 11.79
N LYS A 474 -26.39 -12.75 12.39
CA LYS A 474 -27.84 -12.65 12.22
C LYS A 474 -28.26 -12.27 10.80
N THR A 475 -27.49 -11.40 10.15
CA THR A 475 -27.77 -10.93 8.78
C THR A 475 -27.49 -12.01 7.72
N HIS A 476 -26.68 -13.02 8.05
CA HIS A 476 -26.22 -14.05 7.11
C HIS A 476 -26.49 -15.48 7.57
N ALA A 477 -27.24 -15.67 8.65
CA ALA A 477 -27.76 -16.97 9.02
C ALA A 477 -28.79 -17.41 7.96
N PRO A 478 -28.72 -18.67 7.48
CA PRO A 478 -29.80 -19.20 6.65
C PRO A 478 -31.09 -19.17 7.47
N GLU A 479 -32.15 -18.59 6.89
CA GLU A 479 -33.51 -18.69 7.46
C GLU A 479 -33.76 -20.16 7.80
N THR A 480 -33.84 -20.44 9.10
CA THR A 480 -34.22 -21.75 9.57
C THR A 480 -35.71 -21.83 9.33
N THR A 481 -36.10 -22.44 8.21
CA THR A 481 -37.48 -22.85 7.95
C THR A 481 -37.96 -23.67 9.14
N VAL A 482 -38.86 -23.09 9.93
CA VAL A 482 -39.68 -23.76 10.94
C VAL A 482 -40.80 -24.51 10.26
#